data_AF-A0A2V2GQ47-F1
#
_entry.id   AF-A0A2V2GQ47-F1
#
_cell.length_a   1.000
_cell.length_b   1.000
_cell.length_c   1.000
_cell.angle_alpha   90.00
_cell.angle_beta   90.00
_cell.angle_gamma   90.00
#
_symmetry.space_group_name_H-M   'P 1'
#
loop_
_entity.id
_entity.type
_entity.pdbx_description
1 polymer ?
#
loop_
_entity_poly.entity_id
_entity_poly.type
_entity_poly.pdbx_seq_one_letter_code
_entity_poly.pdbx_strand_id
1 'polypeptide(L)'
;MTNERIIFNEVCTHYDALQRHDLVSRFYTAEQVERYTAGLKFEPDGNGNTPDPVEAAEAFLCSKLFHTWAEWHKEGLTVKKGEKAAITCELWKLSDKKKQPKPDADELTKAAAEQDKGYYYLAKAHLFHRGQVEKQQPRPVGRFKSLDDIRAYNKMLADQRKAAKAAAQQDKPQTEKAKPAPAPKQETAPSAADLKKAECKAMHEFMAVSAEDRPAQAKALAKWREARQAVADVEKTPKSAAPAPAPKPEAKPQPQAAPAPSADNAPAYCEQTSFC
;
A
#
# COMPACT_ATOMS: atom_id res chain seq x y z
N MET A 1 10.14 -18.98 27.71
CA MET A 1 8.78 -18.92 27.12
C MET A 1 8.91 -18.98 25.61
N THR A 2 8.22 -19.90 24.94
CA THR A 2 8.32 -20.09 23.47
C THR A 2 7.31 -19.20 22.73
N ASN A 3 7.54 -18.95 21.42
CA ASN A 3 6.60 -18.18 20.60
C ASN A 3 5.21 -18.79 20.56
N GLU A 4 5.12 -20.12 20.47
CA GLU A 4 3.82 -20.82 20.49
C GLU A 4 3.04 -20.55 21.77
N ARG A 5 3.73 -20.53 22.93
CA ARG A 5 3.08 -20.22 24.21
C ARG A 5 2.66 -18.75 24.30
N ILE A 6 3.43 -17.84 23.72
CA ILE A 6 3.05 -16.42 23.64
C ILE A 6 1.79 -16.27 22.78
N ILE A 7 1.78 -16.84 21.56
CA ILE A 7 0.61 -16.79 20.67
C ILE A 7 -0.61 -17.40 21.35
N PHE A 8 -0.47 -18.54 22.03
CA PHE A 8 -1.54 -19.17 22.79
C PHE A 8 -2.12 -18.22 23.85
N ASN A 9 -1.28 -17.62 24.69
CA ASN A 9 -1.72 -16.71 25.75
C ASN A 9 -2.43 -15.48 25.19
N GLU A 10 -1.90 -14.91 24.10
CA GLU A 10 -2.48 -13.75 23.42
C GLU A 10 -3.85 -14.08 22.82
N VAL A 11 -3.99 -15.26 22.17
CA VAL A 11 -5.28 -15.72 21.65
C VAL A 11 -6.30 -15.93 22.77
N CYS A 12 -5.89 -16.52 23.89
CA CYS A 12 -6.77 -16.68 25.05
C CYS A 12 -7.15 -15.34 25.71
N THR A 13 -6.34 -14.30 25.53
CA THR A 13 -6.60 -12.96 26.08
C THR A 13 -7.51 -12.15 25.15
N HIS A 14 -7.37 -12.33 23.83
CA HIS A 14 -8.12 -11.57 22.82
C HIS A 14 -9.45 -12.21 22.41
N TYR A 15 -9.63 -13.51 22.62
CA TYR A 15 -10.83 -14.24 22.19
C TYR A 15 -11.42 -15.06 23.34
N ASP A 16 -12.74 -14.96 23.51
CA ASP A 16 -13.50 -15.77 24.46
C ASP A 16 -13.60 -17.23 24.00
N ALA A 17 -13.96 -18.14 24.91
CA ALA A 17 -14.09 -19.57 24.60
C ALA A 17 -15.02 -19.82 23.40
N LEU A 18 -16.20 -19.19 23.36
CA LEU A 18 -17.15 -19.31 22.26
C LEU A 18 -16.60 -18.77 20.93
N GLN A 19 -15.82 -17.69 20.96
CA GLN A 19 -15.20 -17.14 19.75
C GLN A 19 -14.10 -18.07 19.23
N ARG A 20 -13.29 -18.66 20.13
CA ARG A 20 -12.30 -19.66 19.74
C ARG A 20 -12.96 -20.90 19.16
N HIS A 21 -14.07 -21.37 19.75
CA HIS A 21 -14.87 -22.46 19.21
C HIS A 21 -15.34 -22.18 17.77
N ASP A 22 -15.98 -21.02 17.53
CA ASP A 22 -16.45 -20.65 16.18
C ASP A 22 -15.29 -20.55 15.17
N LEU A 23 -14.14 -20.01 15.57
CA LEU A 23 -12.96 -19.95 14.70
C LEU A 23 -12.41 -21.35 14.38
N VAL A 24 -12.32 -22.24 15.37
CA VAL A 24 -11.83 -23.61 15.20
C VAL A 24 -12.76 -24.43 14.33
N SER A 25 -14.07 -24.39 14.58
CA SER A 25 -15.10 -25.15 13.86
C SER A 25 -15.16 -24.86 12.36
N ARG A 26 -14.63 -23.71 11.91
CA ARG A 26 -14.50 -23.35 10.48
C ARG A 26 -13.38 -24.09 9.76
N PHE A 27 -12.34 -24.54 10.48
CA PHE A 27 -11.13 -25.13 9.91
C PHE A 27 -10.84 -26.55 10.39
N TYR A 28 -11.38 -26.94 11.54
CA TYR A 28 -11.25 -28.26 12.14
C TYR A 28 -12.62 -28.91 12.29
N THR A 29 -12.66 -30.22 12.07
CA THR A 29 -13.84 -31.04 12.33
C THR A 29 -13.92 -31.40 13.82
N ALA A 30 -15.13 -31.69 14.32
CA ALA A 30 -15.33 -32.12 15.71
C ALA A 30 -14.47 -33.34 16.05
N GLU A 31 -14.37 -34.34 15.16
CA GLU A 31 -13.51 -35.51 15.36
C GLU A 31 -12.02 -35.15 15.50
N GLN A 32 -11.56 -34.13 14.78
CA GLN A 32 -10.18 -33.67 14.93
C GLN A 32 -9.97 -33.02 16.29
N VAL A 33 -10.91 -32.18 16.74
CA VAL A 33 -10.86 -31.58 18.09
C VAL A 33 -10.85 -32.68 19.14
N GLU A 34 -11.74 -33.67 19.06
CA GLU A 34 -11.80 -34.82 19.98
C GLU A 34 -10.51 -35.65 20.01
N ARG A 35 -9.84 -35.84 18.87
CA ARG A 35 -8.53 -36.51 18.84
C ARG A 35 -7.47 -35.71 19.58
N TYR A 36 -7.51 -34.39 19.49
CA TYR A 36 -6.60 -33.52 20.25
C TYR A 36 -6.95 -33.52 21.75
N THR A 37 -8.23 -33.47 22.12
CA THR A 37 -8.65 -33.53 23.53
C THR A 37 -8.21 -34.83 24.19
N ALA A 38 -8.38 -35.97 23.52
CA ALA A 38 -7.95 -37.27 24.02
C ALA A 38 -6.42 -37.38 24.23
N GLY A 39 -5.64 -36.58 23.49
CA GLY A 39 -4.19 -36.49 23.65
C GLY A 39 -3.72 -35.56 24.77
N LEU A 40 -4.59 -34.67 25.26
CA LEU A 40 -4.25 -33.73 26.32
C LEU A 40 -4.39 -34.39 27.69
N LYS A 41 -3.31 -34.32 28.47
CA LYS A 41 -3.31 -34.72 29.88
C LYS A 41 -3.27 -33.45 30.72
N PHE A 42 -4.32 -33.24 31.50
CA PHE A 42 -4.38 -32.15 32.46
C PHE A 42 -4.16 -32.70 33.85
N GLU A 43 -3.25 -32.08 34.59
CA GLU A 43 -3.19 -32.25 36.04
C GLU A 43 -4.14 -31.22 36.66
N PRO A 44 -4.92 -31.61 37.70
CA PRO A 44 -5.75 -30.67 38.42
C PRO A 44 -4.89 -29.55 38.99
N ASP A 45 -5.39 -28.31 38.94
CA ASP A 45 -4.70 -27.20 39.57
C ASP A 45 -4.69 -27.36 41.11
N GLY A 46 -3.93 -26.51 41.81
CA GLY A 46 -3.85 -26.55 43.28
C GLY A 46 -5.20 -26.37 44.00
N ASN A 47 -6.26 -25.99 43.28
CA ASN A 47 -7.62 -25.86 43.78
C ASN A 47 -8.53 -27.04 43.38
N GLY A 48 -8.00 -28.07 42.72
CA GLY A 48 -8.75 -29.23 42.26
C GLY A 48 -9.58 -28.99 40.99
N ASN A 49 -9.48 -27.81 40.37
CA ASN A 49 -10.14 -27.53 39.11
C ASN A 49 -9.29 -28.10 37.96
N THR A 50 -9.92 -28.94 37.15
CA THR A 50 -9.33 -29.39 35.89
C THR A 50 -9.87 -28.48 34.78
N PRO A 51 -9.01 -27.85 33.96
CA PRO A 51 -9.46 -27.11 32.79
C PRO A 51 -10.32 -28.02 31.90
N ASP A 52 -11.39 -27.48 31.30
CA ASP A 52 -12.17 -28.25 30.34
C ASP A 52 -11.25 -28.70 29.19
N PRO A 53 -11.11 -30.03 28.97
CA PRO A 53 -10.18 -30.54 27.97
C PRO A 53 -10.57 -30.13 26.55
N VAL A 54 -11.87 -29.94 26.27
CA VAL A 54 -12.39 -29.48 24.98
C VAL A 54 -12.02 -28.03 24.76
N GLU A 55 -12.33 -27.15 25.71
CA GLU A 55 -11.99 -25.74 25.59
C GLU A 55 -10.48 -25.50 25.49
N ALA A 56 -9.68 -26.31 26.20
CA ALA A 56 -8.22 -26.24 26.14
C ALA A 56 -7.67 -26.73 24.79
N ALA A 57 -8.24 -27.79 24.22
CA ALA A 57 -7.89 -28.24 22.87
C ALA A 57 -8.27 -27.19 21.82
N GLU A 58 -9.47 -26.62 21.91
CA GLU A 58 -9.92 -25.56 21.02
C GLU A 58 -9.06 -24.30 21.15
N ALA A 59 -8.67 -23.90 22.36
CA ALA A 59 -7.74 -22.79 22.55
C ALA A 59 -6.40 -23.05 21.87
N PHE A 60 -5.86 -24.27 22.00
CA PHE A 60 -4.62 -24.66 21.34
C PHE A 60 -4.75 -24.67 19.82
N LEU A 61 -5.80 -25.29 19.27
CA LEU A 61 -6.06 -25.32 17.83
C LEU A 61 -6.31 -23.92 17.27
N CYS A 62 -7.05 -23.09 17.99
CA CYS A 62 -7.26 -21.70 17.64
C CYS A 62 -5.93 -20.95 17.54
N SER A 63 -5.00 -21.16 18.48
CA SER A 63 -3.67 -20.55 18.42
C SER A 63 -2.86 -20.93 17.18
N LYS A 64 -3.02 -22.16 16.67
CA LYS A 64 -2.41 -22.62 15.41
C LYS A 64 -3.04 -21.99 14.16
N LEU A 65 -4.19 -21.34 14.28
CA LEU A 65 -4.79 -20.57 13.19
C LEU A 65 -4.25 -19.14 13.10
N PHE A 66 -3.34 -18.73 13.99
CA PHE A 66 -2.70 -17.41 13.98
C PHE A 66 -1.20 -17.55 13.73
N HIS A 67 -0.76 -17.03 12.59
CA HIS A 67 0.64 -17.04 12.21
C HIS A 67 1.10 -15.68 11.70
N THR A 68 2.41 -15.48 11.70
CA THR A 68 2.99 -14.29 11.07
C THR A 68 2.86 -14.38 9.55
N TRP A 69 2.85 -13.23 8.87
CA TRP A 69 2.83 -13.19 7.40
C TRP A 69 3.94 -14.04 6.76
N ALA A 70 5.14 -14.08 7.37
CA ALA A 70 6.26 -14.86 6.86
C ALA A 70 6.03 -16.37 6.95
N GLU A 71 5.34 -16.85 8.00
CA GLU A 71 4.98 -18.27 8.14
C GLU A 71 3.90 -18.66 7.14
N TRP A 72 2.86 -17.84 6.97
CA TRP A 72 1.87 -18.05 5.92
C TRP A 72 2.49 -18.12 4.53
N HIS A 73 3.46 -17.25 4.24
CA HIS A 73 4.18 -17.27 2.98
C HIS A 73 4.98 -18.55 2.75
N LYS A 74 5.53 -19.17 3.79
CA LYS A 74 6.19 -20.48 3.68
C LYS A 74 5.21 -21.59 3.30
N GLU A 75 3.95 -21.46 3.72
CA GLU A 75 2.85 -22.37 3.36
C GLU A 75 2.21 -22.04 1.99
N GLY A 76 2.73 -21.06 1.25
CA GLY A 76 2.16 -20.63 -0.04
C GLY A 76 0.85 -19.83 0.11
N LEU A 77 0.59 -19.31 1.30
CA LEU A 77 -0.54 -18.45 1.62
C LEU A 77 -0.07 -16.99 1.74
N THR A 78 -0.90 -16.05 1.31
CA THR A 78 -0.66 -14.61 1.46
C THR A 78 -1.84 -13.97 2.16
N VAL A 79 -1.59 -12.92 2.94
CA VAL A 79 -2.67 -12.10 3.51
C VAL A 79 -3.39 -11.37 2.39
N LYS A 80 -4.74 -11.36 2.44
CA LYS A 80 -5.59 -10.63 1.50
C LYS A 80 -5.27 -9.14 1.54
N LYS A 81 -5.33 -8.49 0.37
CA LYS A 81 -4.98 -7.06 0.24
C LYS A 81 -5.94 -6.19 1.07
N GLY A 82 -5.40 -5.39 1.98
CA GLY A 82 -6.16 -4.44 2.81
C GLY A 82 -6.52 -4.96 4.20
N GLU A 83 -6.29 -6.24 4.49
CA GLU A 83 -6.50 -6.81 5.82
C GLU A 83 -5.48 -6.30 6.84
N LYS A 84 -5.94 -6.10 8.08
CA LYS A 84 -5.10 -5.73 9.22
C LYS A 84 -4.80 -6.97 10.07
N ALA A 85 -3.70 -6.91 10.82
CA ALA A 85 -3.35 -7.95 11.77
C ALA A 85 -4.45 -8.10 12.83
N ALA A 86 -4.84 -9.34 13.11
CA ALA A 86 -5.85 -9.65 14.12
C ALA A 86 -5.29 -9.47 15.54
N ILE A 87 -4.06 -9.92 15.76
CA ILE A 87 -3.33 -9.77 17.03
C ILE A 87 -1.96 -9.16 16.75
N THR A 88 -1.50 -8.30 17.65
CA THR A 88 -0.15 -7.76 17.63
C THR A 88 0.51 -8.04 18.99
N CYS A 89 1.57 -8.85 18.99
CA CYS A 89 2.27 -9.28 20.21
C CYS A 89 3.79 -9.26 20.00
N GLU A 90 4.57 -9.52 21.05
CA GLU A 90 6.03 -9.62 20.98
C GLU A 90 6.47 -11.07 20.88
N LEU A 91 7.13 -11.43 19.78
CA LEU A 91 7.66 -12.78 19.56
C LEU A 91 9.19 -12.76 19.55
N TRP A 92 9.80 -13.85 20.02
CA TRP A 92 11.24 -14.05 19.92
C TRP A 92 11.64 -14.21 18.46
N LYS A 93 12.53 -13.33 18.00
CA LYS A 93 13.22 -13.43 16.71
C LYS A 93 14.69 -13.70 16.95
N LEU A 94 15.25 -14.61 16.15
CA LEU A 94 16.69 -14.83 16.09
C LEU A 94 17.33 -13.68 15.30
N SER A 95 18.32 -13.03 15.87
CA SER A 95 19.14 -12.05 15.16
C SER A 95 20.22 -12.77 14.37
N ASP A 96 20.33 -12.48 13.07
CA ASP A 96 21.45 -12.94 12.24
C ASP A 96 22.78 -12.24 12.61
N LYS A 97 22.71 -11.18 13.43
CA LYS A 97 23.89 -10.47 13.91
C LYS A 97 24.52 -11.25 15.06
N LYS A 98 25.69 -11.83 14.81
CA LYS A 98 26.54 -12.38 15.87
C LYS A 98 27.07 -11.25 16.73
N LYS A 99 27.07 -11.42 18.06
CA LYS A 99 27.77 -10.48 18.94
C LYS A 99 29.26 -10.64 18.66
N GLN A 100 29.87 -9.60 18.10
CA GLN A 100 31.30 -9.61 17.86
C GLN A 100 32.00 -9.60 19.23
N PRO A 101 32.91 -10.55 19.49
CA PRO A 101 33.73 -10.52 20.69
C PRO A 101 34.60 -9.25 20.64
N LYS A 102 34.98 -8.74 21.81
CA LYS A 102 35.92 -7.62 21.86
C LYS A 102 37.24 -8.03 21.17
N PRO A 103 37.96 -7.10 20.52
CA PRO A 103 39.17 -7.43 19.75
C PRO A 103 40.28 -8.09 20.61
N ASP A 104 40.31 -7.78 21.90
CA ASP A 104 41.21 -8.29 22.94
C ASP A 104 40.72 -9.60 23.61
N ALA A 105 39.58 -10.16 23.20
CA ALA A 105 39.07 -11.40 23.78
C ALA A 105 39.97 -12.62 23.47
N ASP A 106 40.04 -13.54 24.43
CA ASP A 106 40.80 -14.79 24.32
C ASP A 106 40.33 -15.66 23.15
N GLU A 107 41.21 -16.52 22.64
CA GLU A 107 40.92 -17.41 21.50
C GLU A 107 39.73 -18.34 21.77
N LEU A 108 39.55 -18.79 23.01
CA LEU A 108 38.40 -19.60 23.43
C LEU A 108 37.09 -18.80 23.33
N THR A 109 37.12 -17.51 23.66
CA THR A 109 35.96 -16.61 23.60
C THR A 109 35.63 -16.22 22.16
N LYS A 110 36.65 -16.07 21.30
CA LYS A 110 36.46 -15.87 19.85
C LYS A 110 35.88 -17.11 19.18
N ALA A 111 36.39 -18.30 19.49
CA ALA A 111 35.85 -19.57 19.01
C ALA A 111 34.39 -19.80 19.49
N ALA A 112 34.08 -19.45 20.74
CA ALA A 112 32.71 -19.51 21.26
C ALA A 112 31.77 -18.53 20.54
N ALA A 113 32.25 -17.32 20.20
CA ALA A 113 31.47 -16.33 19.45
C ALA A 113 31.26 -16.73 17.97
N GLU A 114 32.17 -17.49 17.36
CA GLU A 114 31.96 -18.05 16.02
C GLU A 114 30.87 -19.12 15.99
N GLN A 115 30.78 -19.92 17.05
CA GLN A 115 29.71 -20.91 17.26
C GLN A 115 28.38 -20.27 17.70
N ASP A 116 28.39 -18.99 18.08
CA ASP A 116 27.18 -18.26 18.43
C ASP A 116 26.25 -18.17 17.20
N LYS A 117 25.07 -18.78 17.31
CA LYS A 117 24.04 -18.82 16.26
C LYS A 117 23.25 -17.51 16.19
N GLY A 118 23.68 -16.49 16.93
CA GLY A 118 22.99 -15.22 17.09
C GLY A 118 22.18 -15.19 18.38
N TYR A 119 21.73 -14.00 18.74
CA TYR A 119 20.94 -13.81 19.96
C TYR A 119 19.45 -13.67 19.63
N TYR A 120 18.60 -14.19 20.50
CA TYR A 120 17.16 -13.96 20.43
C TYR A 120 16.80 -12.62 21.05
N TYR A 121 15.85 -11.92 20.45
CA TYR A 121 15.26 -10.71 21.00
C TYR A 121 13.75 -10.71 20.76
N LEU A 122 12.99 -10.11 21.68
CA LEU A 122 11.56 -9.88 21.50
C LEU A 122 11.35 -8.77 20.49
N ALA A 123 10.49 -9.03 19.51
CA ALA A 123 10.16 -8.08 18.48
C ALA A 123 8.66 -8.08 18.25
N LYS A 124 8.11 -6.89 17.98
CA LYS A 124 6.72 -6.73 17.60
C LYS A 124 6.42 -7.55 16.34
N ALA A 125 5.43 -8.43 16.44
CA ALA A 125 4.97 -9.31 15.40
C ALA A 125 3.46 -9.10 15.18
N HIS A 126 3.08 -9.22 13.91
CA HIS A 126 1.70 -9.09 13.46
C HIS A 126 1.19 -10.46 13.06
N LEU A 127 0.17 -10.93 13.77
CA LEU A 127 -0.45 -12.22 13.54
C LEU A 127 -1.70 -12.05 12.70
N PHE A 128 -1.84 -12.92 11.71
CA PHE A 128 -2.99 -12.98 10.82
C PHE A 128 -3.68 -14.32 10.99
N HIS A 129 -5.00 -14.27 11.01
CA HIS A 129 -5.83 -15.45 11.12
C HIS A 129 -5.90 -16.21 9.79
N ARG A 130 -6.07 -17.54 9.82
CA ARG A 130 -6.19 -18.41 8.64
C ARG A 130 -7.27 -17.97 7.65
N GLY A 131 -8.37 -17.34 8.11
CA GLY A 131 -9.42 -16.77 7.26
C GLY A 131 -9.05 -15.47 6.53
N GLN A 132 -8.03 -14.75 7.00
CA GLN A 132 -7.51 -13.53 6.38
C GLN A 132 -6.48 -13.81 5.29
N VAL A 133 -6.02 -15.05 5.16
CA VAL A 133 -5.06 -15.47 4.15
C VAL A 133 -5.73 -16.25 3.04
N GLU A 134 -5.24 -16.05 1.82
CA GLU A 134 -5.64 -16.74 0.61
C GLU A 134 -4.45 -17.42 -0.04
N LYS A 135 -4.71 -18.38 -0.94
CA LYS A 135 -3.63 -18.98 -1.72
C LYS A 135 -2.95 -17.89 -2.54
N GLN A 136 -1.62 -17.88 -2.52
CA GLN A 136 -0.86 -16.92 -3.30
C GLN A 136 -1.22 -17.10 -4.77
N GLN A 137 -1.94 -16.11 -5.32
CA GLN A 137 -2.17 -16.04 -6.76
C GLN A 137 -0.79 -15.90 -7.45
N PRO A 138 -0.58 -16.57 -8.59
CA PRO A 138 0.62 -16.36 -9.37
C PRO A 138 0.73 -14.86 -9.64
N ARG A 139 1.92 -14.30 -9.41
CA ARG A 139 2.18 -12.88 -9.61
C ARG A 139 1.65 -12.54 -11.01
N PRO A 140 0.71 -11.58 -11.17
CA PRO A 140 0.19 -11.24 -12.48
C PRO A 140 1.39 -10.94 -13.35
N VAL A 141 1.51 -11.73 -14.43
CA VAL A 141 2.65 -11.67 -15.32
C VAL A 141 2.74 -10.22 -15.78
N GLY A 142 3.77 -9.51 -15.32
CA GLY A 142 4.03 -8.15 -15.78
C GLY A 142 4.15 -8.17 -17.30
N ARG A 143 4.04 -7.00 -17.93
CA ARG A 143 4.18 -6.87 -19.40
C ARG A 143 5.40 -7.63 -19.96
N PHE A 144 6.44 -7.78 -19.15
CA PHE A 144 7.63 -8.56 -19.45
C PHE A 144 7.65 -9.84 -18.60
N LYS A 145 7.80 -10.99 -19.26
CA LYS A 145 7.75 -12.32 -18.63
C LYS A 145 9.13 -12.78 -18.19
N SER A 146 10.18 -12.11 -18.67
CA SER A 146 11.57 -12.43 -18.38
C SER A 146 12.43 -11.17 -18.23
N LEU A 147 13.61 -11.31 -17.61
CA LEU A 147 14.63 -10.25 -17.59
C LEU A 147 15.15 -9.94 -19.01
N ASP A 148 15.15 -10.92 -19.89
CA ASP A 148 15.58 -10.75 -21.29
C ASP A 148 14.57 -9.92 -22.09
N ASP A 149 13.26 -10.10 -21.85
CA ASP A 149 12.22 -9.25 -22.43
C ASP A 149 12.40 -7.78 -22.04
N ILE A 150 12.77 -7.52 -20.78
CA ILE A 150 13.05 -6.16 -20.28
C ILE A 150 14.27 -5.58 -21.00
N ARG A 151 15.34 -6.36 -21.18
CA ARG A 151 16.56 -5.92 -21.89
C ARG A 151 16.27 -5.62 -23.36
N ALA A 152 15.53 -6.50 -24.04
CA ALA A 152 15.13 -6.31 -25.43
C ALA A 152 14.26 -5.07 -25.60
N TYR A 153 13.28 -4.85 -24.72
CA TYR A 153 12.42 -3.68 -24.76
C TYR A 153 13.18 -2.37 -24.50
N ASN A 154 14.09 -2.36 -23.53
CA ASN A 154 14.93 -1.19 -23.25
C ASN A 154 15.87 -0.89 -24.43
N LYS A 155 16.39 -1.92 -25.11
CA LYS A 155 17.19 -1.77 -26.33
C LYS A 155 16.37 -1.13 -27.45
N MET A 156 15.15 -1.62 -27.69
CA MET A 156 14.23 -1.03 -28.68
C MET A 156 13.95 0.45 -28.36
N LEU A 157 13.69 0.80 -27.10
CA LEU A 157 13.50 2.20 -26.69
C LEU A 157 14.76 3.04 -26.89
N ALA A 158 15.96 2.49 -26.65
CA ALA A 158 17.22 3.18 -26.89
C ALA A 158 17.46 3.42 -28.39
N ASP A 159 17.15 2.46 -29.23
CA ASP A 159 17.24 2.58 -30.69
C ASP A 159 16.22 3.59 -31.21
N GLN A 160 14.99 3.59 -30.68
CA GLN A 160 13.98 4.60 -30.99
C GLN A 160 14.43 6.02 -30.59
N ARG A 161 15.06 6.18 -29.42
CA ARG A 161 15.64 7.45 -28.98
C ARG A 161 16.81 7.88 -29.85
N LYS A 162 17.66 6.94 -30.28
CA LYS A 162 18.77 7.22 -31.22
C LYS A 162 18.25 7.63 -32.59
N ALA A 163 17.25 6.92 -33.13
CA ALA A 163 16.63 7.26 -34.40
C ALA A 163 15.92 8.62 -34.35
N ALA A 164 15.18 8.90 -33.28
CA ALA A 164 14.57 10.22 -33.06
C ALA A 164 15.61 11.34 -32.94
N LYS A 165 16.75 11.07 -32.29
CA LYS A 165 17.87 12.04 -32.19
C LYS A 165 18.59 12.25 -33.53
N ALA A 166 18.73 11.22 -34.34
CA ALA A 166 19.29 11.31 -35.69
C ALA A 166 18.35 12.08 -36.63
N ALA A 167 17.05 11.79 -36.58
CA ALA A 167 16.04 12.54 -37.33
C ALA A 167 16.01 14.03 -36.91
N ALA A 168 16.10 14.33 -35.61
CA ALA A 168 16.21 15.70 -35.11
C ALA A 168 17.52 16.42 -35.47
N GLN A 169 18.57 15.69 -35.90
CA GLN A 169 19.81 16.28 -36.38
C GLN A 169 19.84 16.49 -37.90
N GLN A 170 19.05 15.73 -38.67
CA GLN A 170 18.89 15.95 -40.10
C GLN A 170 17.97 17.14 -40.43
N ASP A 171 17.16 17.59 -39.47
CA ASP A 171 16.34 18.80 -39.57
C ASP A 171 17.06 20.07 -39.06
N LYS A 172 18.40 20.08 -39.09
CA LYS A 172 19.20 21.30 -38.95
C LYS A 172 19.46 21.89 -40.35
N PRO A 173 18.77 22.96 -40.78
CA PRO A 173 19.07 23.60 -42.04
C PRO A 173 20.49 24.18 -41.99
N GLN A 174 21.31 23.78 -42.97
CA GLN A 174 22.52 24.49 -43.32
C GLN A 174 22.17 25.95 -43.60
N THR A 175 22.76 26.84 -42.81
CA THR A 175 22.72 28.27 -43.06
C THR A 175 23.69 28.56 -44.19
N GLU A 176 23.20 28.70 -45.42
CA GLU A 176 23.93 29.43 -46.46
C GLU A 176 23.03 30.51 -47.06
N LYS A 177 23.48 31.75 -46.83
CA LYS A 177 23.05 33.06 -47.31
C LYS A 177 22.03 33.07 -48.46
N ALA A 178 20.80 33.42 -48.14
CA ALA A 178 20.00 34.33 -48.95
C ALA A 178 19.01 35.05 -48.04
N LYS A 179 19.09 36.37 -47.98
CA LYS A 179 18.13 37.26 -47.33
C LYS A 179 17.05 37.62 -48.37
N PRO A 180 15.79 37.24 -48.18
CA PRO A 180 14.67 38.03 -48.68
C PRO A 180 14.14 38.92 -47.55
N ALA A 181 13.62 40.07 -47.95
CA ALA A 181 13.15 41.18 -47.13
C ALA A 181 12.18 40.77 -46.00
N PRO A 182 12.15 41.51 -44.88
CA PRO A 182 11.25 41.24 -43.78
C PRO A 182 9.81 41.57 -44.21
N ALA A 183 9.02 40.54 -44.51
CA ALA A 183 7.57 40.62 -44.37
C ALA A 183 7.26 40.72 -42.86
N PRO A 184 6.30 41.57 -42.45
CA PRO A 184 6.11 41.93 -41.06
C PRO A 184 5.70 40.70 -40.25
N LYS A 185 6.59 40.21 -39.39
CA LYS A 185 6.23 39.26 -38.34
C LYS A 185 5.34 40.00 -37.36
N GLN A 186 4.03 39.72 -37.40
CA GLN A 186 3.19 39.92 -36.24
C GLN A 186 3.85 39.21 -35.05
N GLU A 187 4.24 39.97 -34.03
CA GLU A 187 4.47 39.47 -32.68
C GLU A 187 3.21 38.71 -32.25
N THR A 188 3.24 37.40 -32.42
CA THR A 188 2.23 36.51 -31.86
C THR A 188 2.73 36.09 -30.49
N ALA A 189 1.96 36.43 -29.46
CA ALA A 189 2.22 36.06 -28.07
C ALA A 189 2.54 34.55 -27.96
N PRO A 190 3.43 34.16 -27.02
CA PRO A 190 3.78 32.75 -26.83
C PRO A 190 2.52 31.91 -26.56
N SER A 191 2.37 30.80 -27.28
CA SER A 191 1.25 29.87 -27.09
C SER A 191 1.29 29.25 -25.69
N ALA A 192 0.12 28.87 -25.15
CA ALA A 192 0.01 28.19 -23.85
C ALA A 192 0.94 26.97 -23.73
N ALA A 193 1.15 26.24 -24.83
CA ALA A 193 2.05 25.09 -24.87
C ALA A 193 3.54 25.49 -24.71
N ASP A 194 3.94 26.65 -25.22
CA ASP A 194 5.32 27.15 -25.11
C ASP A 194 5.59 27.69 -23.70
N LEU A 195 4.59 28.29 -23.06
CA LEU A 195 4.66 28.72 -21.67
C LEU A 195 4.77 27.54 -20.70
N LYS A 196 3.99 26.47 -20.90
CA LYS A 196 4.12 25.23 -20.09
C LYS A 196 5.50 24.58 -20.26
N LYS A 197 6.08 24.59 -21.46
CA LYS A 197 7.46 24.13 -21.70
C LYS A 197 8.49 25.01 -21.01
N ALA A 198 8.30 26.33 -21.01
CA ALA A 198 9.17 27.28 -20.32
C ALA A 198 9.13 27.08 -18.78
N GLU A 199 7.96 26.81 -18.21
CA GLU A 199 7.81 26.47 -16.78
C GLU A 199 8.56 25.18 -16.41
N CYS A 200 8.38 24.10 -17.18
CA CYS A 200 9.10 22.85 -16.96
C CYS A 200 10.62 23.01 -17.06
N LYS A 201 11.09 23.81 -18.02
CA LYS A 201 12.51 24.12 -18.17
C LYS A 201 13.05 24.92 -16.98
N ALA A 202 12.33 25.94 -16.53
CA ALA A 202 12.71 26.74 -15.37
C ALA A 202 12.72 25.93 -14.06
N MET A 203 11.80 24.98 -13.90
CA MET A 203 11.79 24.04 -12.77
C MET A 203 13.04 23.15 -12.79
N HIS A 204 13.41 22.61 -13.96
CA HIS A 204 14.60 21.78 -14.10
C HIS A 204 15.89 22.57 -13.86
N GLU A 205 15.97 23.82 -14.34
CA GLU A 205 17.09 24.71 -14.06
C GLU A 205 17.20 25.03 -12.56
N PHE A 206 16.10 25.25 -11.85
CA PHE A 206 16.10 25.42 -10.39
C PHE A 206 16.60 24.16 -9.65
N MET A 207 16.13 22.97 -10.04
CA MET A 207 16.58 21.71 -9.44
C MET A 207 18.04 21.38 -9.72
N ALA A 208 18.60 21.94 -10.80
CA ALA A 208 20.01 21.76 -11.16
C ALA A 208 20.95 22.72 -10.42
N VAL A 209 20.44 23.75 -9.72
CA VAL A 209 21.28 24.63 -8.89
C VAL A 209 21.60 23.94 -7.56
N SER A 210 22.89 23.86 -7.23
CA SER A 210 23.37 23.30 -5.96
C SER A 210 22.85 24.10 -4.76
N ALA A 211 22.49 23.41 -3.68
CA ALA A 211 21.88 24.03 -2.50
C ALA A 211 22.85 24.97 -1.73
N GLU A 212 24.16 24.88 -1.97
CA GLU A 212 25.17 25.76 -1.39
C GLU A 212 25.19 27.15 -2.05
N ASP A 213 24.64 27.30 -3.27
CA ASP A 213 24.67 28.55 -4.03
C ASP A 213 23.33 29.31 -3.92
N ARG A 214 23.05 29.77 -2.71
CA ARG A 214 21.83 30.52 -2.33
C ARG A 214 21.45 31.66 -3.29
N PRO A 215 22.36 32.51 -3.81
CA PRO A 215 21.98 33.56 -4.76
C PRO A 215 21.60 33.00 -6.14
N ALA A 216 22.23 31.92 -6.60
CA ALA A 216 21.85 31.26 -7.85
C ALA A 216 20.50 30.56 -7.74
N GLN A 217 20.22 29.93 -6.58
CA GLN A 217 18.96 29.27 -6.31
C GLN A 217 17.80 30.28 -6.24
N ALA A 218 18.00 31.45 -5.63
CA ALA A 218 17.01 32.52 -5.59
C ALA A 218 16.67 33.06 -6.99
N LYS A 219 17.68 33.23 -7.87
CA LYS A 219 17.47 33.66 -9.25
C LYS A 219 16.71 32.62 -10.08
N ALA A 220 17.05 31.34 -9.93
CA ALA A 220 16.36 30.26 -10.63
C ALA A 220 14.91 30.09 -10.13
N LEU A 221 14.66 30.26 -8.83
CA LEU A 221 13.31 30.25 -8.25
C LEU A 221 12.46 31.43 -8.73
N ALA A 222 13.04 32.63 -8.85
CA ALA A 222 12.35 33.79 -9.40
C ALA A 222 11.92 33.55 -10.85
N LYS A 223 12.83 33.03 -11.68
CA LYS A 223 12.52 32.64 -13.07
C LYS A 223 11.43 31.58 -13.16
N TRP A 224 11.42 30.57 -12.29
CA TRP A 224 10.38 29.55 -12.28
C TRP A 224 9.01 30.13 -11.87
N ARG A 225 8.98 31.06 -10.90
CA ARG A 225 7.74 31.75 -10.51
C ARG A 225 7.18 32.63 -11.62
N GLU A 226 8.03 33.37 -12.33
CA GLU A 226 7.61 34.19 -13.48
C GLU A 226 7.03 33.33 -14.61
N ALA A 227 7.67 32.20 -14.93
CA ALA A 227 7.16 31.27 -15.95
C ALA A 227 5.81 30.65 -15.55
N ARG A 228 5.65 30.30 -14.27
CA ARG A 228 4.39 29.75 -13.73
C ARG A 228 3.28 30.80 -13.68
N GLN A 229 3.61 32.06 -13.43
CA GLN A 229 2.65 33.17 -13.47
C GLN A 229 2.17 33.40 -14.91
N ALA A 230 3.07 33.41 -15.90
CA ALA A 230 2.69 33.56 -17.31
C ALA A 230 1.78 32.43 -17.80
N VAL A 231 2.02 31.19 -17.34
CA VAL A 231 1.12 30.05 -17.59
C VAL A 231 -0.26 30.28 -16.94
N ALA A 232 -0.29 30.74 -15.69
CA ALA A 232 -1.53 31.00 -14.99
C ALA A 232 -2.34 32.15 -15.61
N ASP A 233 -1.68 33.16 -16.15
CA ASP A 233 -2.32 34.31 -16.80
C ASP A 233 -2.99 33.91 -18.12
N VAL A 234 -2.35 33.03 -18.91
CA VAL A 234 -2.95 32.47 -20.13
C VAL A 234 -4.08 31.47 -19.82
N GLU A 235 -3.97 30.73 -18.71
CA GLU A 235 -5.02 29.79 -18.27
C GLU A 235 -6.27 30.53 -17.71
N LYS A 236 -6.10 31.77 -17.24
CA LYS A 236 -7.19 32.63 -16.73
C LYS A 236 -7.84 33.54 -17.77
N THR A 237 -7.23 33.76 -18.94
CA THR A 237 -7.86 34.55 -20.02
C THR A 237 -9.01 33.79 -20.68
N PRO A 238 -10.27 34.29 -20.64
CA PRO A 238 -11.43 33.60 -21.18
C PRO A 238 -11.40 33.57 -22.71
N LYS A 239 -11.64 32.38 -23.26
CA LYS A 239 -11.89 32.13 -24.68
C LYS A 239 -13.23 32.78 -25.06
N SER A 240 -13.22 34.02 -25.52
CA SER A 240 -14.41 34.69 -26.07
C SER A 240 -14.57 34.35 -27.56
N ALA A 241 -15.57 33.52 -27.88
CA ALA A 241 -16.52 33.75 -28.98
C ALA A 241 -17.52 32.59 -29.07
N ALA A 242 -18.73 32.78 -28.54
CA ALA A 242 -19.96 32.30 -29.15
C ALA A 242 -21.09 33.30 -28.82
N PRO A 243 -21.91 33.70 -29.82
CA PRO A 243 -22.74 34.91 -29.76
C PRO A 243 -24.06 34.71 -28.99
N ALA A 244 -24.57 35.83 -28.48
CA ALA A 244 -25.79 35.95 -27.69
C ALA A 244 -27.08 35.55 -28.44
N PRO A 245 -28.13 35.17 -27.70
CA PRO A 245 -29.50 35.49 -28.09
C PRO A 245 -30.17 36.40 -27.05
N ALA A 246 -30.80 37.48 -27.53
CA ALA A 246 -31.81 38.28 -26.83
C ALA A 246 -33.24 37.71 -27.17
N PRO A 247 -34.38 38.31 -26.74
CA PRO A 247 -35.09 37.99 -25.48
C PRO A 247 -36.62 37.61 -25.62
N LYS A 248 -37.16 36.92 -24.60
CA LYS A 248 -38.60 36.80 -24.10
C LYS A 248 -39.69 36.21 -25.05
N PRO A 249 -40.89 35.71 -24.59
CA PRO A 249 -41.68 36.07 -23.37
C PRO A 249 -42.51 34.98 -22.61
N GLU A 250 -43.09 35.41 -21.46
CA GLU A 250 -44.39 35.03 -20.79
C GLU A 250 -44.65 33.60 -20.22
N ALA A 251 -44.78 33.44 -18.88
CA ALA A 251 -46.02 33.40 -18.03
C ALA A 251 -46.80 32.05 -18.14
N LYS A 252 -47.23 31.30 -17.11
CA LYS A 252 -47.52 31.46 -15.66
C LYS A 252 -47.75 30.02 -15.04
N PRO A 253 -48.22 29.80 -13.79
CA PRO A 253 -47.48 29.26 -12.63
C PRO A 253 -47.81 27.80 -12.21
N GLN A 254 -46.99 27.19 -11.33
CA GLN A 254 -47.39 26.06 -10.46
C GLN A 254 -46.86 26.20 -9.02
N PRO A 255 -47.56 25.62 -8.01
CA PRO A 255 -47.55 26.07 -6.61
C PRO A 255 -46.57 25.32 -5.68
N GLN A 256 -46.29 25.98 -4.55
CA GLN A 256 -45.44 25.59 -3.42
C GLN A 256 -46.01 24.50 -2.48
N ALA A 257 -45.09 23.93 -1.68
CA ALA A 257 -45.21 23.27 -0.34
C ALA A 257 -44.77 21.78 -0.37
N ALA A 258 -44.05 21.16 0.57
CA ALA A 258 -43.34 21.48 1.83
C ALA A 258 -42.52 20.20 2.21
N PRO A 259 -41.53 20.22 3.14
CA PRO A 259 -40.59 19.10 3.36
C PRO A 259 -41.12 17.97 4.29
N ALA A 260 -40.60 16.75 4.09
CA ALA A 260 -41.01 15.51 4.76
C ALA A 260 -40.39 15.30 6.17
N PRO A 261 -41.10 14.66 7.13
CA PRO A 261 -40.60 14.39 8.48
C PRO A 261 -40.02 12.96 8.69
N SER A 262 -39.11 12.87 9.67
CA SER A 262 -38.54 11.68 10.32
C SER A 262 -39.57 10.64 10.77
N ALA A 263 -39.18 9.36 10.73
CA ALA A 263 -39.87 8.26 11.43
C ALA A 263 -38.89 7.54 12.36
N ASP A 264 -39.28 7.54 13.64
CA ASP A 264 -38.75 6.78 14.76
C ASP A 264 -39.82 5.74 15.17
N ASN A 265 -39.42 4.70 15.90
CA ASN A 265 -40.18 3.57 16.50
C ASN A 265 -40.54 2.32 15.67
N ALA A 266 -39.95 1.20 16.12
CA ALA A 266 -40.53 -0.15 16.15
C ALA A 266 -41.19 -0.41 17.53
N PRO A 267 -41.70 -1.62 17.89
CA PRO A 267 -42.14 -2.77 17.10
C PRO A 267 -43.58 -3.23 17.46
N ALA A 268 -44.25 -3.97 16.58
CA ALA A 268 -45.44 -4.75 16.94
C ALA A 268 -45.32 -6.20 16.47
N TYR A 269 -45.43 -7.07 17.46
CA TYR A 269 -45.53 -8.52 17.48
C TYR A 269 -46.73 -9.01 16.67
N CYS A 270 -46.56 -10.05 15.85
CA CYS A 270 -47.67 -10.93 15.46
C CYS A 270 -47.13 -12.33 15.14
N GLU A 271 -47.28 -13.23 16.11
CA GLU A 271 -47.15 -14.67 15.93
C GLU A 271 -48.27 -15.17 15.03
N GLN A 272 -47.92 -16.03 14.07
CA GLN A 272 -48.88 -16.78 13.27
C GLN A 272 -48.76 -18.26 13.59
N THR A 273 -49.63 -18.72 14.50
CA THR A 273 -49.95 -20.14 14.71
C THR A 273 -51.45 -20.27 14.90
N SER A 274 -52.09 -21.09 14.04
CA SER A 274 -53.09 -22.13 14.36
C SER A 274 -54.25 -22.25 13.36
N PHE A 275 -54.38 -23.49 12.84
CA PHE A 275 -55.58 -24.30 12.58
C PHE A 275 -56.80 -23.70 11.86
N CYS A 276 -57.09 -24.22 10.65
CA CYS A 276 -58.16 -25.20 10.36
C CYS A 276 -58.08 -25.64 8.89
#